data_AF-A0A7S4FTD7-F1
#
_entry.id   AF-A0A7S4FTD7-F1
#
_cell.length_a   1.000
_cell.length_b   1.000
_cell.length_c   1.000
_cell.angle_alpha   90.00
_cell.angle_beta   90.00
_cell.angle_gamma   90.00
#
_symmetry.space_group_name_H-M   'P 1'
#
loop_
_entity.id
_entity.type
_entity.pdbx_description
1 polymer ?
#
loop_
_entity_poly.entity_id
_entity_poly.type
_entity_poly.pdbx_seq_one_letter_code
_entity_poly.pdbx_strand_id
1 'polypeptide(L)'
;IFFRAMTALTELLGEQLLKARTHKPLVHHITNFVVMELTANVTLYVGGSPIMAHAEQEVEDVTGMASCLNLNMGTPDPARVRSMVLAGRRANTSGIPVVLDPVGYGATPFRVQIAAELMGQVSLTVIRGNAGEVARMANAGGQMHGVDSVAGPA
;
A
#
# COMPACT_ATOMS: atom_id res chain seq x y z
N ILE A 1 31.53 -8.17 -8.46
CA ILE A 1 30.51 -7.08 -8.33
C ILE A 1 29.15 -7.68 -7.94
N PHE A 2 28.61 -8.63 -8.70
CA PHE A 2 27.31 -9.29 -8.43
C PHE A 2 27.19 -9.90 -7.02
N PHE A 3 28.20 -10.65 -6.56
CA PHE A 3 28.17 -11.28 -5.23
C PHE A 3 28.14 -10.27 -4.07
N ARG A 4 28.89 -9.16 -4.19
CA ARG A 4 28.90 -8.08 -3.18
C ARG A 4 27.55 -7.35 -3.10
N ALA A 5 26.89 -7.13 -4.24
CA ALA A 5 25.56 -6.53 -4.28
C ALA A 5 24.50 -7.43 -3.62
N MET A 6 24.61 -8.75 -3.80
CA MET A 6 23.69 -9.72 -3.20
C MET A 6 23.86 -9.82 -1.68
N THR A 7 25.11 -9.77 -1.18
CA THR A 7 25.40 -9.69 0.26
C THR A 7 24.82 -8.42 0.88
N ALA A 8 25.07 -7.26 0.27
CA ALA A 8 24.57 -5.98 0.77
C ALA A 8 23.03 -5.93 0.82
N LEU A 9 22.34 -6.51 -0.17
CA LEU A 9 20.88 -6.61 -0.15
C LEU A 9 20.38 -7.50 1.00
N THR A 10 21.07 -8.62 1.25
CA THR A 10 20.70 -9.56 2.32
C THR A 10 20.89 -8.92 3.70
N GLU A 11 21.98 -8.18 3.89
CA GLU A 11 22.25 -7.41 5.11
C GLU A 11 21.18 -6.35 5.34
N LEU A 12 20.86 -5.55 4.31
CA LEU A 12 19.80 -4.55 4.37
C LEU A 12 18.44 -5.18 4.74
N LEU A 13 18.06 -6.29 4.11
CA LEU A 13 16.82 -7.00 4.43
C LEU A 13 16.80 -7.47 5.89
N GLY A 14 17.92 -8.05 6.36
CA GLY A 14 18.08 -8.47 7.74
C GLY A 14 17.89 -7.31 8.73
N GLU A 15 18.48 -6.15 8.45
CA GLU A 15 18.33 -4.95 9.26
C GLU A 15 16.90 -4.43 9.30
N GLN A 16 16.19 -4.39 8.17
CA GLN A 16 14.79 -3.93 8.14
C GLN A 16 13.86 -4.89 8.88
N LEU A 17 14.06 -6.20 8.73
CA LEU A 17 13.30 -7.20 9.48
C LEU A 17 13.57 -7.10 10.98
N LEU A 18 14.81 -6.88 11.38
CA LEU A 18 15.15 -6.67 12.79
C LEU A 18 14.47 -5.39 13.32
N LYS A 19 14.53 -4.28 12.58
CA LYS A 19 13.84 -3.04 12.94
C LYS A 19 12.35 -3.24 13.12
N ALA A 20 11.68 -3.95 12.20
CA ALA A 20 10.26 -4.27 12.33
C ALA A 20 9.97 -5.07 13.60
N ARG A 21 10.75 -6.12 13.89
CA ARG A 21 10.60 -6.95 15.09
C ARG A 21 10.86 -6.19 16.39
N THR A 22 11.78 -5.23 16.39
CA THR A 22 12.10 -4.40 17.56
C THR A 22 11.04 -3.34 17.81
N HIS A 23 10.60 -2.62 16.78
CA HIS A 23 9.66 -1.50 16.91
C HIS A 23 8.20 -1.94 16.95
N LYS A 24 7.88 -3.11 16.39
CA LYS A 24 6.53 -3.67 16.28
C LYS A 24 5.51 -2.65 15.75
N PRO A 25 5.71 -2.11 14.53
CA PRO A 25 4.87 -1.05 14.01
C PRO A 25 3.41 -1.49 13.91
N LEU A 26 2.48 -0.61 14.33
CA LEU A 26 1.05 -0.81 14.12
C LEU A 26 0.73 -0.50 12.65
N VAL A 27 0.30 -1.50 11.88
CA VAL A 27 -0.05 -1.34 10.47
C VAL A 27 -1.56 -1.41 10.32
N HIS A 28 -2.16 -0.30 9.92
CA HIS A 28 -3.59 -0.24 9.62
C HIS A 28 -3.84 -0.72 8.20
N HIS A 29 -4.54 -1.85 8.07
CA HIS A 29 -4.91 -2.42 6.79
C HIS A 29 -6.38 -2.16 6.48
N ILE A 30 -6.64 -1.45 5.38
CA ILE A 30 -7.93 -1.46 4.70
C ILE A 30 -7.75 -2.29 3.43
N THR A 31 -7.93 -3.60 3.58
CA THR A 31 -7.65 -4.59 2.53
C THR A 31 -8.91 -5.34 2.08
N ASN A 32 -8.75 -6.15 1.04
CA ASN A 32 -9.82 -6.96 0.48
C ASN A 32 -10.11 -8.19 1.34
N PHE A 33 -11.34 -8.68 1.29
CA PHE A 33 -11.79 -9.79 2.14
C PHE A 33 -11.12 -11.13 1.84
N VAL A 34 -10.55 -11.31 0.64
CA VAL A 34 -9.92 -12.58 0.23
C VAL A 34 -8.57 -12.77 0.94
N VAL A 35 -7.87 -11.67 1.26
CA VAL A 35 -6.51 -11.72 1.81
C VAL A 35 -6.39 -11.16 3.23
N MET A 36 -7.51 -10.80 3.87
CA MET A 36 -7.50 -10.12 5.16
C MET A 36 -6.76 -10.90 6.25
N GLU A 37 -7.08 -12.19 6.41
CA GLU A 37 -6.43 -13.07 7.38
C GLU A 37 -4.94 -13.29 7.05
N LEU A 38 -4.63 -13.59 5.78
CA LEU A 38 -3.25 -13.79 5.34
C LEU A 38 -2.40 -12.53 5.58
N THR A 39 -2.96 -11.36 5.31
CA THR A 39 -2.30 -10.07 5.56
C THR A 39 -2.00 -9.91 7.05
N ALA A 40 -2.97 -10.23 7.92
CA ALA A 40 -2.76 -10.20 9.38
C ALA A 40 -1.59 -11.09 9.80
N ASN A 41 -1.62 -12.35 9.37
CA ASN A 41 -0.65 -13.36 9.75
C ASN A 41 0.75 -13.02 9.23
N VAL A 42 0.87 -12.52 8.01
CA VAL A 42 2.16 -12.08 7.45
C VAL A 42 2.70 -10.89 8.23
N THR A 43 1.88 -9.88 8.54
CA THR A 43 2.29 -8.71 9.34
C THR A 43 2.81 -9.15 10.72
N LEU A 44 2.12 -10.07 11.39
CA LEU A 44 2.58 -10.67 12.66
C LEU A 44 3.90 -11.42 12.49
N TYR A 45 4.02 -12.24 11.45
CA TYR A 45 5.20 -13.07 11.21
C TYR A 45 6.48 -12.24 10.99
N VAL A 46 6.36 -11.10 10.29
CA VAL A 46 7.47 -10.18 10.06
C VAL A 46 7.74 -9.25 11.27
N GLY A 47 6.92 -9.32 12.32
CA GLY A 47 7.13 -8.62 13.59
C GLY A 47 6.34 -7.33 13.76
N GLY A 48 5.42 -7.00 12.85
CA GLY A 48 4.48 -5.89 13.02
C GLY A 48 3.22 -6.27 13.79
N SER A 49 2.38 -5.28 14.06
CA SER A 49 1.07 -5.43 14.69
C SER A 49 -0.01 -5.02 13.69
N PRO A 50 -0.82 -5.94 13.15
CA PRO A 50 -1.88 -5.57 12.21
C PRO A 50 -3.13 -5.05 12.93
N ILE A 51 -3.84 -4.12 12.30
CA ILE A 51 -5.22 -3.76 12.67
C ILE A 51 -6.10 -3.58 11.42
N MET A 52 -7.32 -4.12 11.47
CA MET A 52 -8.27 -4.15 10.35
C MET A 52 -9.54 -3.38 10.69
N ALA A 53 -9.44 -2.06 10.78
CA ALA A 53 -10.59 -1.17 10.97
C ALA A 53 -11.00 -0.56 9.63
N HIS A 54 -12.28 -0.65 9.26
CA HIS A 54 -12.76 -0.06 8.00
C HIS A 54 -14.13 0.61 8.14
N ALA A 55 -14.70 0.62 9.33
CA ALA A 55 -15.93 1.36 9.59
C ALA A 55 -15.62 2.86 9.61
N GLU A 56 -16.40 3.66 8.88
CA GLU A 56 -16.21 5.12 8.76
C GLU A 56 -16.16 5.80 10.14
N GLN A 57 -16.82 5.22 11.14
CA GLN A 57 -16.94 5.73 12.51
C GLN A 57 -15.66 5.65 13.35
N GLU A 58 -14.75 4.72 13.03
CA GLU A 58 -13.51 4.50 13.81
C GLU A 58 -12.24 4.65 12.98
N VAL A 59 -12.37 4.72 11.65
CA VAL A 59 -11.23 4.56 10.74
C VAL A 59 -10.16 5.64 10.95
N GLU A 60 -10.56 6.88 11.22
CA GLU A 60 -9.63 7.99 11.46
C GLU A 60 -8.91 7.86 12.81
N ASP A 61 -9.62 7.40 13.85
CA ASP A 61 -9.02 7.16 15.17
C ASP A 61 -7.97 6.05 15.07
N VAL A 62 -8.31 4.94 14.40
CA VAL A 62 -7.41 3.81 14.20
C VAL A 62 -6.22 4.21 13.34
N THR A 63 -6.44 4.92 12.23
CA THR A 63 -5.33 5.42 11.40
C THR A 63 -4.44 6.35 12.22
N GLY A 64 -4.98 7.23 13.06
CA GLY A 64 -4.21 8.16 13.87
C GLY A 64 -3.24 7.52 14.86
N MET A 65 -3.45 6.25 15.22
CA MET A 65 -2.55 5.47 16.08
C MET A 65 -1.52 4.65 15.30
N ALA A 66 -1.70 4.49 13.99
CA ALA A 66 -0.90 3.58 13.18
C ALA A 66 0.46 4.18 12.78
N SER A 67 1.44 3.31 12.58
CA SER A 67 2.74 3.67 12.01
C SER A 67 2.72 3.71 10.47
N CYS A 68 1.74 3.07 9.84
CA CYS A 68 1.57 3.03 8.39
C CYS A 68 0.12 2.66 8.05
N LEU A 69 -0.39 3.19 6.94
CA LEU A 69 -1.69 2.84 6.36
C LEU A 69 -1.48 2.07 5.05
N ASN A 70 -2.07 0.89 4.94
CA ASN A 70 -2.07 0.08 3.73
C ASN A 70 -3.48 -0.03 3.15
N LEU A 71 -3.67 0.59 1.98
CA LEU A 71 -4.91 0.59 1.22
C LEU A 71 -4.81 -0.43 0.08
N ASN A 72 -5.69 -1.43 0.05
CA ASN A 72 -5.78 -2.40 -1.05
C ASN A 72 -7.20 -2.42 -1.60
N MET A 73 -7.36 -2.06 -2.88
CA MET A 73 -8.66 -1.93 -3.56
C MET A 73 -9.17 -3.24 -4.18
N GLY A 74 -8.65 -4.39 -3.75
CA GLY A 74 -9.26 -5.67 -4.05
C GLY A 74 -10.69 -5.70 -3.51
N THR A 75 -11.56 -6.46 -4.18
CA THR A 75 -12.99 -6.61 -3.83
C THR A 75 -13.68 -5.28 -3.41
N PRO A 76 -13.68 -4.28 -4.31
CA PRO A 76 -14.06 -2.91 -3.98
C PRO A 76 -15.54 -2.81 -3.61
N ASP A 77 -15.81 -1.95 -2.63
CA ASP A 77 -17.14 -1.60 -2.13
C ASP A 77 -17.17 -0.07 -1.89
N PRO A 78 -18.23 0.66 -2.32
CA PRO A 78 -18.28 2.11 -2.16
C PRO A 78 -18.13 2.62 -0.72
N ALA A 79 -18.64 1.89 0.29
CA ALA A 79 -18.47 2.32 1.68
C ALA A 79 -17.02 2.17 2.13
N ARG A 80 -16.37 1.06 1.78
CA ARG A 80 -14.95 0.88 2.04
C ARG A 80 -14.09 1.92 1.32
N VAL A 81 -14.43 2.33 0.10
CA VAL A 81 -13.70 3.39 -0.63
C VAL A 81 -13.77 4.72 0.12
N ARG A 82 -14.94 5.10 0.66
CA ARG A 82 -15.06 6.28 1.52
C ARG A 82 -14.18 6.17 2.76
N SER A 83 -14.17 5.02 3.43
CA SER A 83 -13.28 4.76 4.57
C SER A 83 -11.80 4.87 4.19
N MET A 84 -11.40 4.40 3.00
CA MET A 84 -10.03 4.53 2.51
C MET A 84 -9.63 6.01 2.32
N VAL A 85 -10.54 6.84 1.82
CA VAL A 85 -10.31 8.29 1.67
C VAL A 85 -10.19 8.96 3.03
N LEU A 86 -11.08 8.67 3.99
CA LEU A 86 -11.02 9.20 5.36
C LEU A 86 -9.71 8.81 6.04
N ALA A 87 -9.37 7.52 6.02
CA ALA A 87 -8.10 7.01 6.53
C ALA A 87 -6.90 7.69 5.88
N GLY A 88 -6.89 7.78 4.54
CA GLY A 88 -5.79 8.37 3.79
C GLY A 88 -5.58 9.85 4.13
N ARG A 89 -6.66 10.63 4.24
CA ARG A 89 -6.59 12.04 4.66
C ARG A 89 -6.04 12.16 6.07
N ARG A 90 -6.54 11.35 7.00
CA ARG A 90 -6.05 11.31 8.38
C ARG A 90 -4.57 10.96 8.44
N ALA A 91 -4.14 9.94 7.69
CA ALA A 91 -2.74 9.55 7.59
C ALA A 91 -1.87 10.72 7.12
N ASN A 92 -2.28 11.42 6.05
CA ASN A 92 -1.52 12.58 5.53
C ASN A 92 -1.39 13.69 6.58
N THR A 93 -2.48 14.04 7.27
CA THR A 93 -2.43 15.08 8.31
C THR A 93 -1.56 14.71 9.51
N SER A 94 -1.38 13.41 9.76
CA SER A 94 -0.57 12.87 10.85
C SER A 94 0.86 12.50 10.42
N GLY A 95 1.23 12.72 9.16
CA GLY A 95 2.53 12.31 8.62
C GLY A 95 2.75 10.79 8.54
N ILE A 96 1.66 10.02 8.52
CA ILE A 96 1.70 8.56 8.43
C ILE A 96 1.84 8.15 6.97
N PRO A 97 2.82 7.30 6.61
CA PRO A 97 3.00 6.86 5.25
C PRO A 97 1.81 6.01 4.77
N VAL A 98 1.43 6.21 3.51
CA VAL A 98 0.30 5.52 2.86
C VAL A 98 0.81 4.67 1.70
N VAL A 99 0.50 3.38 1.74
CA VAL A 99 0.74 2.44 0.65
C VAL A 99 -0.57 2.15 -0.07
N LEU A 100 -0.57 2.24 -1.40
CA LEU A 100 -1.68 1.82 -2.24
C LEU A 100 -1.32 0.57 -3.04
N ASP A 101 -2.13 -0.48 -2.92
CA ASP A 101 -2.17 -1.63 -3.80
C ASP A 101 -3.40 -1.53 -4.73
N PRO A 102 -3.21 -1.12 -6.01
CA PRO A 102 -4.29 -0.78 -6.93
C PRO A 102 -4.85 -2.02 -7.64
N VAL A 103 -5.07 -3.13 -6.91
CA VAL A 103 -5.48 -4.44 -7.45
C VAL A 103 -6.53 -4.32 -8.54
N GLY A 104 -6.23 -4.83 -9.73
CA GLY A 104 -7.12 -4.84 -10.88
C GLY A 104 -7.28 -3.48 -11.57
N TYR A 105 -6.39 -2.52 -11.36
CA TYR A 105 -6.42 -1.25 -12.08
C TYR A 105 -6.45 -1.46 -13.60
N GLY A 106 -7.36 -0.76 -14.27
CA GLY A 106 -7.61 -0.89 -15.71
C GLY A 106 -8.42 -2.13 -16.12
N ALA A 107 -8.84 -3.00 -15.19
CA ALA A 107 -9.73 -4.12 -15.51
C ALA A 107 -11.19 -3.67 -15.70
N THR A 108 -11.63 -2.64 -14.96
CA THR A 108 -12.96 -2.05 -15.08
C THR A 108 -12.91 -0.53 -14.90
N PRO A 109 -13.85 0.23 -15.48
CA PRO A 109 -13.96 1.68 -15.25
C PRO A 109 -14.09 2.04 -13.77
N PHE A 110 -14.82 1.22 -12.99
CA PHE A 110 -15.00 1.43 -11.56
C PHE A 110 -13.67 1.37 -10.79
N ARG A 111 -12.79 0.41 -11.12
CA ARG A 111 -11.46 0.31 -10.52
C ARG A 111 -10.56 1.50 -10.87
N VAL A 112 -10.64 1.99 -12.11
CA VAL A 112 -9.91 3.20 -12.53
C VAL A 112 -10.41 4.42 -11.75
N GLN A 113 -11.72 4.55 -11.59
CA GLN A 113 -12.34 5.66 -10.84
C GLN A 113 -11.93 5.67 -9.37
N ILE A 114 -11.95 4.52 -8.69
CA ILE A 114 -11.50 4.41 -7.29
C ILE A 114 -10.04 4.85 -7.14
N ALA A 115 -9.16 4.38 -8.03
CA ALA A 115 -7.76 4.77 -7.97
C ALA A 115 -7.58 6.27 -8.19
N ALA A 116 -8.30 6.87 -9.15
CA ALA A 116 -8.29 8.31 -9.38
C ALA A 116 -8.82 9.10 -8.17
N GLU A 117 -9.88 8.61 -7.54
CA GLU A 117 -10.46 9.20 -6.33
C GLU A 117 -9.46 9.20 -5.16
N LEU A 118 -8.76 8.10 -4.94
CA LEU A 118 -7.72 7.99 -3.90
C LEU A 118 -6.51 8.88 -4.23
N MET A 119 -5.97 8.80 -5.45
CA MET A 119 -4.82 9.62 -5.84
C MET A 119 -5.10 11.13 -5.84
N GLY A 120 -6.35 11.53 -6.08
CA GLY A 120 -6.76 12.94 -6.04
C GLY A 120 -6.96 13.50 -4.62
N GLN A 121 -7.08 12.64 -3.61
CA GLN A 121 -7.45 13.05 -2.24
C GLN A 121 -6.44 12.60 -1.18
N VAL A 122 -5.55 11.68 -1.52
CA VAL A 122 -4.59 11.06 -0.61
C VAL A 122 -3.18 11.14 -1.22
N SER A 123 -2.26 11.77 -0.49
CA SER A 123 -0.83 11.73 -0.79
C SER A 123 -0.27 10.33 -0.51
N LEU A 124 0.06 9.60 -1.56
CA LEU A 124 0.58 8.24 -1.47
C LEU A 124 2.11 8.24 -1.32
N THR A 125 2.63 7.45 -0.38
CA THR A 125 4.08 7.25 -0.21
C THR A 125 4.61 6.20 -1.18
N VAL A 126 3.86 5.11 -1.38
CA VAL A 126 4.22 4.01 -2.28
C VAL A 126 2.98 3.51 -3.00
N ILE A 127 3.12 3.25 -4.30
CA ILE A 127 2.15 2.46 -5.08
C ILE A 127 2.82 1.13 -5.41
N ARG A 128 2.18 0.03 -5.01
CA ARG A 128 2.67 -1.34 -5.24
C ARG A 128 1.64 -2.10 -6.07
N GLY A 129 1.98 -2.46 -7.29
CA GLY A 129 1.15 -3.28 -8.17
C GLY A 129 1.99 -4.18 -9.05
N ASN A 130 1.34 -5.04 -9.82
CA ASN A 130 2.03 -5.78 -10.87
C ASN A 130 2.46 -4.86 -12.02
N ALA A 131 3.33 -5.34 -12.91
CA ALA A 131 3.86 -4.54 -14.01
C ALA A 131 2.76 -3.94 -14.91
N GLY A 132 1.68 -4.68 -15.17
CA GLY A 132 0.57 -4.20 -15.98
C GLY A 132 -0.25 -3.11 -15.30
N GLU A 133 -0.53 -3.24 -14.00
CA GLU A 133 -1.22 -2.22 -13.21
C GLU A 133 -0.39 -0.93 -13.15
N VAL A 134 0.89 -1.04 -12.80
CA VAL A 134 1.80 0.11 -12.69
C VAL A 134 2.00 0.80 -14.03
N ALA A 135 2.23 0.05 -15.11
CA ALA A 135 2.39 0.64 -16.45
C ALA A 135 1.12 1.40 -16.90
N ARG A 136 -0.07 0.86 -16.65
CA ARG A 136 -1.33 1.54 -16.96
C ARG A 136 -1.53 2.80 -16.12
N MET A 137 -1.16 2.78 -14.84
CA MET A 137 -1.23 3.96 -13.98
C MET A 137 -0.25 5.04 -14.41
N ALA A 138 0.97 4.65 -14.77
CA ALA A 138 1.99 5.57 -15.29
C ALA A 138 1.55 6.27 -16.59
N ASN A 139 1.03 5.49 -17.54
CA ASN A 139 0.56 5.99 -18.82
C ASN A 139 -0.73 6.83 -18.73
N ALA A 140 -1.41 6.83 -17.57
CA ALA A 140 -2.59 7.65 -17.33
C ALA A 140 -2.26 9.11 -16.98
N GLY A 141 -0.99 9.53 -17.10
CA GLY A 141 -0.57 10.93 -16.96
C GLY A 141 0.18 11.25 -15.66
N GLY A 142 0.59 10.24 -14.87
CA GLY A 142 1.49 10.44 -13.75
C GLY A 142 2.93 10.61 -14.25
N GLN A 143 3.58 11.74 -13.94
CA GLN A 143 5.02 11.88 -14.16
C GLN A 143 5.77 10.85 -13.29
N MET A 144 6.13 9.71 -13.87
CA MET A 144 7.04 8.78 -13.22
C MET A 144 8.48 9.28 -13.40
N HIS A 145 9.09 9.73 -12.30
CA HIS A 145 10.54 9.76 -12.21
C HIS A 145 11.02 8.35 -11.84
N GLY A 146 11.14 7.49 -12.84
CA GLY A 146 11.70 6.15 -12.72
C GLY A 146 13.00 6.02 -13.52
N VAL A 147 14.02 5.47 -12.87
CA VAL A 147 15.26 4.99 -13.49
C VAL A 147 14.94 3.80 -14.42
N ASP A 148 15.19 3.99 -15.71
CA ASP A 148 15.28 3.03 -16.82
C ASP A 148 14.54 1.69 -16.69
N SER A 149 13.31 1.64 -17.21
CA SER A 149 12.65 0.37 -17.58
C SER A 149 13.06 -0.03 -18.99
N VAL A 150 14.00 -0.97 -19.09
CA VAL A 150 14.31 -1.64 -20.36
C VAL A 150 13.10 -2.47 -20.77
N ALA A 151 12.50 -2.12 -21.91
CA ALA A 151 11.42 -2.86 -22.53
C ALA A 151 11.86 -4.30 -22.85
N GLY A 152 11.05 -5.29 -22.44
CA GLY A 152 11.13 -6.65 -22.98
C GLY A 152 10.37 -6.74 -24.30
N PRO A 153 10.85 -7.51 -25.30
CA PRO A 153 10.33 -7.46 -26.65
C PRO A 153 9.00 -8.21 -26.81
N ALA A 154 8.28 -7.84 -27.88
CA ALA A 154 7.00 -8.37 -28.34
C ALA A 154 7.04 -9.85 -28.74
#